data_AF-A0A0C3S747-F1
#
_entry.id   AF-A0A0C3S747-F1
#
_cell.length_a   1.000
_cell.length_b   1.000
_cell.length_c   1.000
_cell.angle_alpha   90.00
_cell.angle_beta   90.00
_cell.angle_gamma   90.00
#
_symmetry.space_group_name_H-M   'P 1'
#
loop_
_entity.id
_entity.type
_entity.pdbx_description
1 polymer ?
#
loop_
_entity_poly.entity_id
_entity_poly.type
_entity_poly.pdbx_seq_one_letter_code
_entity_poly.pdbx_strand_id
1 'polypeptide(L)'
;LILSASIDLPVSKQVDPLVFDAILSIDALSVSATGEMHGYWNNPFGISEHLKIGPSLALKVEVVLAQFLATGTPSGFGFSGNLQLGDVTAQLEFDVSETATGELLHGRLNALDIGDVVAFVADMGKLNMPQPPSFARFQSIDLYLSPLGATVGSKTYPAGASFSADVILFGVQGNVMASMDTTGFKLSGSIDKFQLGPFSVSGS
;
A
#
# COMPACT_ATOMS: atom_id res chain seq x y z
N LEU A 1 9.87 -25.60 -15.93
CA LEU A 1 11.14 -24.88 -16.13
C LEU A 1 11.09 -23.62 -15.28
N ILE A 2 12.13 -23.31 -14.53
CA ILE A 2 12.24 -22.04 -13.78
C ILE A 2 13.54 -21.37 -14.25
N LEU A 3 13.43 -20.10 -14.65
CA LEU A 3 14.56 -19.23 -14.96
C LEU A 3 14.55 -18.10 -13.94
N SER A 4 15.71 -17.73 -13.44
CA SER A 4 15.86 -16.56 -12.57
C SER A 4 17.03 -15.71 -13.05
N ALA A 5 16.90 -14.41 -12.86
CA ALA A 5 17.94 -13.43 -13.13
C ALA A 5 17.93 -12.39 -12.02
N SER A 6 19.11 -11.92 -11.65
CA SER A 6 19.28 -10.81 -10.72
C SER A 6 20.12 -9.74 -11.41
N ILE A 7 19.71 -8.48 -11.28
CA ILE A 7 20.37 -7.33 -11.89
C ILE A 7 20.58 -6.26 -10.84
N ASP A 8 21.84 -5.83 -10.70
CA ASP A 8 22.19 -4.61 -9.99
C ASP A 8 21.92 -3.41 -10.89
N LEU A 9 20.90 -2.62 -10.56
CA LEU A 9 20.55 -1.40 -11.25
C LEU A 9 21.17 -0.20 -10.54
N PRO A 10 22.25 0.41 -11.07
CA PRO A 10 22.75 1.67 -10.55
C PRO A 10 21.71 2.77 -10.80
N VAL A 11 21.35 3.49 -9.75
CA VAL A 11 20.40 4.62 -9.83
C VAL A 11 21.09 5.92 -9.42
N SER A 12 20.71 7.00 -10.07
CA SER A 12 21.27 8.33 -9.81
C SER A 12 21.16 8.71 -8.33
N LYS A 13 22.21 9.34 -7.80
CA LYS A 13 22.29 9.84 -6.42
C LYS A 13 22.26 8.75 -5.32
N GLN A 14 22.49 7.49 -5.67
CA GLN A 14 22.66 6.41 -4.71
C GLN A 14 24.00 5.72 -4.94
N VAL A 15 24.70 5.40 -3.85
CA VAL A 15 25.99 4.69 -3.92
C VAL A 15 25.76 3.21 -4.22
N ASP A 16 24.88 2.59 -3.45
CA ASP A 16 24.54 1.17 -3.62
C ASP A 16 23.51 0.99 -4.73
N PRO A 17 23.70 0.03 -5.66
CA PRO A 17 22.71 -0.26 -6.67
C PRO A 17 21.44 -0.85 -6.05
N LEU A 18 20.31 -0.73 -6.76
CA LEU A 18 19.10 -1.47 -6.44
C LEU A 18 19.22 -2.88 -7.00
N VAL A 19 18.85 -3.88 -6.21
CA VAL A 19 18.86 -5.28 -6.68
C VAL A 19 17.47 -5.61 -7.20
N PHE A 20 17.38 -6.05 -8.44
CA PHE A 20 16.14 -6.52 -9.06
C PHE A 20 16.24 -8.00 -9.39
N ASP A 21 15.40 -8.80 -8.74
CA ASP A 21 15.27 -10.22 -9.02
C ASP A 21 14.06 -10.44 -9.93
N ALA A 22 14.25 -11.22 -10.99
CA ALA A 22 13.20 -11.65 -11.88
C ALA A 22 13.15 -13.17 -11.94
N ILE A 23 11.96 -13.75 -11.79
CA ILE A 23 11.74 -15.20 -11.88
C ILE A 23 10.69 -15.44 -12.96
N LEU A 24 11.01 -16.30 -13.91
CA LEU A 24 10.08 -16.81 -14.92
C LEU A 24 9.86 -18.30 -14.67
N SER A 25 8.62 -18.68 -14.39
CA SER A 25 8.21 -20.08 -14.26
C SER A 25 7.34 -20.47 -15.44
N ILE A 26 7.68 -21.59 -16.08
CA ILE A 26 6.95 -22.14 -17.23
C ILE A 26 6.61 -23.59 -16.90
N ASP A 27 5.33 -23.93 -16.98
CA ASP A 27 4.85 -25.30 -16.96
C ASP A 27 4.07 -25.63 -18.25
N ALA A 28 3.40 -26.79 -18.30
CA ALA A 28 2.70 -27.25 -19.49
C ALA A 28 1.46 -26.43 -19.86
N LEU A 29 0.85 -25.76 -18.88
CA LEU A 29 -0.45 -25.09 -18.99
C LEU A 29 -0.36 -23.59 -18.64
N SER A 30 0.70 -23.17 -17.96
CA SER A 30 0.85 -21.83 -17.42
C SER A 30 2.27 -21.28 -17.53
N VAL A 31 2.35 -19.95 -17.55
CA VAL A 31 3.57 -19.17 -17.46
C VAL A 31 3.35 -18.11 -16.39
N SER A 32 4.30 -17.92 -15.48
CA SER A 32 4.29 -16.80 -14.54
C SER A 32 5.63 -16.08 -14.54
N ALA A 33 5.58 -14.77 -14.41
CA ALA A 33 6.75 -13.91 -14.27
C ALA A 33 6.58 -13.05 -13.02
N THR A 34 7.57 -13.07 -12.13
CA THR A 34 7.65 -12.17 -10.98
C THR A 34 8.90 -11.30 -11.09
N GLY A 35 8.79 -10.05 -10.67
CA GLY A 35 9.92 -9.15 -10.50
C GLY A 35 9.87 -8.54 -9.11
N GLU A 36 10.99 -8.47 -8.40
CA GLU A 36 11.08 -7.85 -7.08
C GLU A 36 12.31 -6.95 -7.00
N MET A 37 12.10 -5.71 -6.57
CA MET A 37 13.17 -4.80 -6.19
C MET A 37 13.42 -4.95 -4.69
N HIS A 38 14.68 -5.11 -4.31
CA HIS A 38 15.11 -5.17 -2.92
C HIS A 38 15.83 -3.88 -2.50
N GLY A 39 15.64 -3.49 -1.24
CA GLY A 39 16.21 -2.30 -0.66
C GLY A 39 15.39 -1.05 -0.94
N TYR A 40 15.92 0.10 -0.53
CA TYR A 40 15.25 1.39 -0.70
C TYR A 40 15.81 2.11 -1.91
N TRP A 41 14.91 2.49 -2.83
CA TRP A 41 15.19 3.50 -3.83
C TRP A 41 15.04 4.88 -3.19
N ASN A 42 16.17 5.51 -2.87
CA ASN A 42 16.19 6.84 -2.29
C ASN A 42 16.03 7.91 -3.38
N ASN A 43 15.21 8.92 -3.10
CA ASN A 43 14.94 10.04 -4.00
C ASN A 43 14.60 9.61 -5.43
N PRO A 44 13.53 8.80 -5.62
CA PRO A 44 13.19 8.27 -6.92
C PRO A 44 12.96 9.42 -7.90
N PHE A 45 13.63 9.33 -9.04
CA PHE A 45 13.60 10.33 -10.11
C PHE A 45 14.01 11.77 -9.69
N GLY A 46 14.63 11.96 -8.52
CA GLY A 46 14.99 13.28 -8.02
C GLY A 46 13.82 14.11 -7.48
N ILE A 47 12.69 13.48 -7.15
CA ILE A 47 11.44 14.14 -6.71
C ILE A 47 11.60 14.79 -5.33
N SER A 48 12.16 14.08 -4.35
CA SER A 48 12.40 14.58 -2.99
C SER A 48 13.44 13.72 -2.28
N GLU A 49 14.37 14.35 -1.55
CA GLU A 49 15.38 13.66 -0.74
C GLU A 49 14.76 12.93 0.49
N HIS A 50 13.50 13.23 0.81
CA HIS A 50 12.76 12.59 1.90
C HIS A 50 11.91 11.39 1.44
N LEU A 51 11.78 11.18 0.13
CA LEU A 51 10.99 10.12 -0.47
C LEU A 51 11.84 8.87 -0.74
N LYS A 52 11.30 7.71 -0.37
CA LYS A 52 11.87 6.39 -0.66
C LYS A 52 10.80 5.41 -1.14
N ILE A 53 11.18 4.47 -1.99
CA ILE A 53 10.34 3.33 -2.39
C ILE A 53 11.05 2.04 -1.94
N GLY A 54 10.37 1.15 -1.23
CA GLY A 54 10.94 -0.09 -0.69
C GLY A 54 10.58 -0.36 0.77
N PRO A 55 11.13 -1.41 1.40
CA PRO A 55 12.31 -2.17 0.97
C PRO A 55 12.02 -3.30 -0.03
N SER A 56 10.74 -3.56 -0.33
CA SER A 56 10.32 -4.51 -1.36
C SER A 56 9.27 -3.85 -2.25
N LEU A 57 9.47 -3.97 -3.56
CA LEU A 57 8.52 -3.63 -4.61
C LEU A 57 8.41 -4.82 -5.55
N ALA A 58 7.28 -5.52 -5.51
CA ALA A 58 7.04 -6.74 -6.26
C ALA A 58 5.98 -6.55 -7.34
N LEU A 59 6.19 -7.23 -8.47
CA LEU A 59 5.28 -7.34 -9.60
C LEU A 59 5.10 -8.82 -9.94
N LYS A 60 3.90 -9.21 -10.32
CA LYS A 60 3.56 -10.57 -10.76
C LYS A 60 2.68 -10.50 -12.00
N VAL A 61 2.93 -11.38 -12.96
CA VAL A 61 2.04 -11.67 -14.09
C VAL A 61 1.89 -13.18 -14.21
N GLU A 62 0.66 -13.64 -14.38
CA GLU A 62 0.30 -15.04 -14.58
C GLU A 62 -0.44 -15.20 -15.91
N VAL A 63 -0.16 -16.27 -16.64
CA VAL A 63 -0.73 -16.56 -17.95
C VAL A 63 -1.10 -18.04 -18.00
N VAL A 64 -2.38 -18.35 -18.11
CA VAL A 64 -2.85 -19.67 -18.55
C VAL A 64 -2.84 -19.71 -20.07
N LEU A 65 -2.08 -20.62 -20.66
CA LEU A 65 -1.81 -20.65 -22.10
C LEU A 65 -3.09 -20.80 -22.94
N ALA A 66 -4.01 -21.66 -22.52
CA ALA A 66 -5.27 -21.88 -23.25
C ALA A 66 -6.15 -20.62 -23.27
N GLN A 67 -6.24 -19.92 -22.14
CA GLN A 67 -6.97 -18.65 -22.03
C GLN A 67 -6.29 -17.57 -22.86
N PHE A 68 -4.98 -17.39 -22.69
CA PHE A 68 -4.23 -16.38 -23.39
C PHE A 68 -4.30 -16.53 -24.92
N LEU A 69 -4.27 -17.78 -25.42
CA LEU A 69 -4.48 -18.05 -26.84
C LEU A 69 -5.89 -17.71 -27.33
N ALA A 70 -6.89 -17.76 -26.46
CA ALA A 70 -8.28 -17.47 -26.78
C ALA A 70 -8.63 -15.98 -26.65
N THR A 71 -8.09 -15.28 -25.65
CA THR A 71 -8.48 -13.90 -25.28
C THR A 71 -7.38 -12.86 -25.46
N GLY A 72 -6.11 -13.29 -25.50
CA GLY A 72 -4.94 -12.40 -25.46
C GLY A 72 -4.67 -11.75 -24.10
N THR A 73 -5.39 -12.15 -23.04
CA THR A 73 -5.26 -11.55 -21.70
C THR A 73 -4.50 -12.45 -20.74
N PRO A 74 -3.62 -11.91 -19.88
CA PRO A 74 -3.04 -12.68 -18.78
C PRO A 74 -4.14 -13.16 -17.84
N SER A 75 -3.91 -14.30 -17.19
CA SER A 75 -4.83 -14.87 -16.20
C SER A 75 -4.62 -14.28 -14.80
N GLY A 76 -3.56 -13.50 -14.58
CA GLY A 76 -3.37 -12.77 -13.33
C GLY A 76 -2.32 -11.66 -13.40
N PHE A 77 -2.45 -10.69 -12.51
CA PHE A 77 -1.54 -9.56 -12.33
C PHE A 77 -1.50 -9.15 -10.85
N GLY A 78 -0.31 -8.94 -10.32
CA GLY A 78 -0.11 -8.49 -8.94
C GLY A 78 0.95 -7.40 -8.83
N PHE A 79 0.79 -6.55 -7.82
CA PHE A 79 1.68 -5.47 -7.43
C PHE A 79 1.73 -5.40 -5.91
N SER A 80 2.91 -5.19 -5.33
CA SER A 80 3.07 -4.86 -3.91
C SER A 80 4.18 -3.85 -3.78
N GLY A 81 3.96 -2.76 -3.05
CA GLY A 81 4.96 -1.72 -2.90
C GLY A 81 4.74 -0.89 -1.65
N ASN A 82 5.84 -0.31 -1.18
CA ASN A 82 5.87 0.60 -0.06
C ASN A 82 6.50 1.93 -0.49
N LEU A 83 5.88 3.02 -0.11
CA LEU A 83 6.37 4.38 -0.25
C LEU A 83 6.59 4.95 1.15
N GLN A 84 7.77 5.51 1.39
CA GLN A 84 8.13 6.14 2.65
C GLN A 84 8.49 7.60 2.43
N LEU A 85 7.90 8.49 3.23
CA LEU A 85 8.20 9.92 3.26
C LEU A 85 8.50 10.33 4.71
N GLY A 86 9.77 10.48 5.06
CA GLY A 86 10.16 10.66 6.47
C GLY A 86 9.69 9.47 7.33
N ASP A 87 8.83 9.76 8.31
CA ASP A 87 8.21 8.75 9.18
C ASP A 87 6.89 8.19 8.61
N VAL A 88 6.32 8.84 7.58
CA VAL A 88 5.10 8.37 6.92
C VAL A 88 5.41 7.16 6.07
N THR A 89 4.61 6.10 6.22
CA THR A 89 4.70 4.90 5.36
C THR A 89 3.34 4.63 4.72
N ALA A 90 3.31 4.55 3.39
CA ALA A 90 2.18 4.11 2.60
C ALA A 90 2.50 2.77 1.94
N GLN A 91 1.62 1.79 2.08
CA GLN A 91 1.71 0.47 1.47
C GLN A 91 0.53 0.29 0.52
N LEU A 92 0.79 -0.27 -0.66
CA LEU A 92 -0.23 -0.68 -1.62
C LEU A 92 0.08 -2.10 -2.10
N GLU A 93 -0.89 -2.99 -1.92
CA GLU A 93 -0.88 -4.36 -2.44
C GLU A 93 -2.12 -4.55 -3.33
N PHE A 94 -1.91 -5.17 -4.48
CA PHE A 94 -2.93 -5.48 -5.46
C PHE A 94 -2.64 -6.87 -6.03
N ASP A 95 -3.63 -7.75 -6.11
CA ASP A 95 -3.53 -9.03 -6.78
C ASP A 95 -4.87 -9.36 -7.42
N VAL A 96 -4.87 -9.69 -8.70
CA VAL A 96 -6.03 -10.22 -9.42
C VAL A 96 -5.54 -11.47 -10.13
N SER A 97 -6.17 -12.61 -9.86
CA SER A 97 -5.86 -13.88 -10.51
C SER A 97 -7.13 -14.68 -10.73
N GLU A 98 -7.26 -15.26 -11.92
CA GLU A 98 -8.34 -16.17 -12.28
C GLU A 98 -8.08 -17.61 -11.82
N THR A 99 -6.90 -17.90 -11.25
CA THR A 99 -6.41 -19.29 -11.11
C THR A 99 -6.15 -19.77 -9.68
N ALA A 100 -5.85 -18.92 -8.69
CA ALA A 100 -5.49 -19.47 -7.38
C ALA A 100 -5.66 -18.60 -6.11
N THR A 101 -5.85 -17.29 -6.17
CA THR A 101 -6.04 -16.47 -4.96
C THR A 101 -6.99 -15.34 -5.27
N GLY A 102 -8.01 -15.15 -4.43
CA GLY A 102 -9.04 -14.14 -4.67
C GLY A 102 -8.44 -12.75 -4.86
N GLU A 103 -9.16 -11.93 -5.61
CA GLU A 103 -8.77 -10.56 -5.88
C GLU A 103 -8.54 -9.81 -4.55
N LEU A 104 -7.49 -9.01 -4.48
CA LEU A 104 -7.15 -8.17 -3.33
C LEU A 104 -6.76 -6.78 -3.82
N LEU A 105 -7.33 -5.76 -3.19
CA LEU A 105 -6.79 -4.42 -3.12
C LEU A 105 -6.59 -4.08 -1.65
N HIS A 106 -5.36 -3.81 -1.23
CA HIS A 106 -5.03 -3.42 0.13
C HIS A 106 -4.18 -2.15 0.13
N GLY A 107 -4.58 -1.18 0.94
CA GLY A 107 -3.85 0.06 1.16
C GLY A 107 -3.68 0.29 2.66
N ARG A 108 -2.47 0.63 3.08
CA ARG A 108 -2.19 1.04 4.45
C ARG A 108 -1.42 2.34 4.47
N LEU A 109 -1.74 3.22 5.40
CA LEU A 109 -1.02 4.46 5.65
C LEU A 109 -0.75 4.56 7.15
N ASN A 110 0.49 4.90 7.53
CA ASN A 110 0.88 5.07 8.92
C ASN A 110 1.51 6.44 9.13
N ALA A 111 1.17 7.04 10.27
CA ALA A 111 1.78 8.25 10.81
C ALA A 111 1.72 9.50 9.90
N LEU A 112 0.65 9.68 9.11
CA LEU A 112 0.50 10.88 8.27
C LEU A 112 -0.01 12.08 9.06
N ASP A 113 0.76 13.17 9.10
CA ASP A 113 0.33 14.48 9.57
C ASP A 113 0.04 15.44 8.40
N ILE A 114 -0.79 16.45 8.62
CA ILE A 114 -1.01 17.52 7.64
C ILE A 114 0.29 18.27 7.29
N GLY A 115 1.23 18.38 8.23
CA GLY A 115 2.57 18.93 7.99
C GLY A 115 3.35 18.15 6.93
N ASP A 116 3.22 16.81 6.93
CA ASP A 116 3.91 15.94 5.97
C ASP A 116 3.39 16.14 4.55
N VAL A 117 2.08 16.35 4.39
CA VAL A 117 1.47 16.68 3.09
C VAL A 117 2.00 18.02 2.56
N VAL A 118 2.07 19.03 3.42
CA VAL A 118 2.60 20.35 3.03
C VAL A 118 4.09 20.27 2.71
N ALA A 119 4.88 19.54 3.51
CA ALA A 119 6.29 19.30 3.24
C ALA A 119 6.51 18.61 1.90
N PHE A 120 5.71 17.58 1.58
CA PHE A 120 5.78 16.88 0.30
C PHE A 120 5.50 17.81 -0.89
N VAL A 121 4.43 18.59 -0.83
CA VAL A 121 4.07 19.54 -1.89
C VAL A 121 5.14 20.64 -2.04
N ALA A 122 5.69 21.11 -0.92
CA ALA A 122 6.78 22.08 -0.92
C ALA A 122 8.04 21.53 -1.60
N ASP A 123 8.42 20.29 -1.30
CA ASP A 123 9.55 19.61 -1.96
C ASP A 123 9.34 19.46 -3.47
N MET A 124 8.20 18.92 -3.87
CA MET A 124 7.87 18.71 -5.29
C MET A 124 7.88 20.02 -6.07
N GLY A 125 7.31 21.08 -5.49
CA GLY A 125 7.24 22.41 -6.10
C GLY A 125 8.51 23.23 -5.94
N LYS A 126 9.46 22.79 -5.11
CA LYS A 126 10.61 23.59 -4.63
C LYS A 126 10.17 24.95 -4.06
N LEU A 127 9.08 24.93 -3.30
CA LEU A 127 8.43 26.11 -2.74
C LEU A 127 8.80 26.26 -1.27
N ASN A 128 8.95 27.51 -0.81
CA ASN A 128 9.05 27.78 0.62
C ASN A 128 7.63 27.98 1.18
N MET A 129 7.09 26.93 1.79
CA MET A 129 5.75 26.95 2.39
C MET A 129 5.85 26.98 3.92
N PRO A 130 5.07 27.85 4.60
CA PRO A 130 4.98 27.78 6.06
C PRO A 130 4.35 26.46 6.48
N GLN A 131 4.91 25.84 7.53
CA GLN A 131 4.35 24.63 8.09
C GLN A 131 3.05 24.94 8.86
N PRO A 132 1.95 24.25 8.57
CA PRO A 132 0.71 24.42 9.32
C PRO A 132 0.88 23.89 10.75
N PRO A 133 0.09 24.39 11.71
CA PRO A 133 -0.03 23.71 13.00
C PRO A 133 -0.58 22.29 12.78
N SER A 134 -0.09 21.31 13.53
CA SER A 134 -0.63 19.95 13.48
C SER A 134 -2.06 19.95 14.05
N PHE A 135 -3.04 19.79 13.17
CA PHE A 135 -4.46 19.70 13.53
C PHE A 135 -5.13 18.40 13.04
N ALA A 136 -4.46 17.66 12.16
CA ALA A 136 -4.96 16.38 11.65
C ALA A 136 -3.78 15.42 11.52
N ARG A 137 -3.87 14.30 12.23
CA ARG A 137 -2.91 13.21 12.18
C ARG A 137 -3.62 11.89 12.06
N PHE A 138 -3.29 11.14 11.03
CA PHE A 138 -3.72 9.78 10.80
C PHE A 138 -2.64 8.85 11.35
N GLN A 139 -2.89 8.26 12.51
CA GLN A 139 -1.95 7.35 13.15
C GLN A 139 -1.87 6.05 12.34
N SER A 140 -3.02 5.53 11.94
CA SER A 140 -3.16 4.36 11.08
C SER A 140 -4.37 4.56 10.16
N ILE A 141 -4.26 4.11 8.92
CA ILE A 141 -5.37 3.86 8.01
C ILE A 141 -5.10 2.51 7.36
N ASP A 142 -6.09 1.63 7.36
CA ASP A 142 -6.04 0.35 6.67
C ASP A 142 -7.33 0.18 5.87
N LEU A 143 -7.19 -0.16 4.60
CA LEU A 143 -8.30 -0.42 3.68
C LEU A 143 -7.99 -1.70 2.94
N TYR A 144 -8.89 -2.68 2.96
CA TYR A 144 -8.82 -3.79 2.02
C TYR A 144 -10.17 -4.07 1.35
N LEU A 145 -10.09 -4.59 0.13
CA LEU A 145 -11.19 -5.17 -0.63
C LEU A 145 -10.73 -6.55 -1.13
N SER A 146 -11.47 -7.60 -0.79
CA SER A 146 -11.22 -8.93 -1.31
C SER A 146 -12.53 -9.70 -1.52
N PRO A 147 -13.06 -9.79 -2.75
CA PRO A 147 -14.36 -10.41 -3.01
C PRO A 147 -14.46 -11.88 -2.57
N LEU A 148 -13.39 -12.66 -2.77
CA LEU A 148 -13.34 -14.10 -2.47
C LEU A 148 -12.44 -14.44 -1.28
N GLY A 149 -11.80 -13.44 -0.68
CA GLY A 149 -10.72 -13.62 0.29
C GLY A 149 -9.38 -13.91 -0.40
N ALA A 150 -8.30 -13.48 0.23
CA ALA A 150 -6.95 -13.58 -0.31
C ALA A 150 -5.94 -13.90 0.79
N THR A 151 -4.79 -14.46 0.43
CA THR A 151 -3.65 -14.59 1.33
C THR A 151 -2.42 -14.07 0.61
N VAL A 152 -1.74 -13.09 1.21
CA VAL A 152 -0.51 -12.50 0.69
C VAL A 152 0.58 -12.65 1.74
N GLY A 153 1.64 -13.37 1.39
CA GLY A 153 2.67 -13.78 2.36
C GLY A 153 2.06 -14.59 3.51
N SER A 154 2.16 -14.06 4.74
CA SER A 154 1.60 -14.68 5.95
C SER A 154 0.29 -14.04 6.42
N LYS A 155 -0.28 -13.08 5.67
CA LYS A 155 -1.52 -12.39 6.02
C LYS A 155 -2.68 -12.94 5.23
N THR A 156 -3.79 -13.22 5.92
CA THR A 156 -5.04 -13.66 5.32
C THR A 156 -6.08 -12.55 5.43
N TYR A 157 -6.68 -12.21 4.30
CA TYR A 157 -7.77 -11.25 4.16
C TYR A 157 -9.08 -12.01 3.93
N PRO A 158 -10.06 -11.92 4.84
CA PRO A 158 -11.36 -12.55 4.64
C PRO A 158 -12.10 -11.96 3.44
N ALA A 159 -13.05 -12.71 2.90
CA ALA A 159 -13.95 -12.22 1.86
C ALA A 159 -14.76 -11.02 2.37
N GLY A 160 -14.72 -9.91 1.64
CA GLY A 160 -15.38 -8.67 1.99
C GLY A 160 -14.54 -7.41 1.76
N ALA A 161 -14.93 -6.34 2.44
CA ALA A 161 -14.26 -5.06 2.48
C ALA A 161 -14.04 -4.64 3.93
N SER A 162 -12.93 -3.99 4.24
CA SER A 162 -12.76 -3.31 5.53
C SER A 162 -12.02 -2.01 5.38
N PHE A 163 -12.41 -1.05 6.21
CA PHE A 163 -11.74 0.21 6.42
C PHE A 163 -11.58 0.42 7.93
N SER A 164 -10.38 0.75 8.38
CA SER A 164 -10.14 1.20 9.75
C SER A 164 -9.19 2.39 9.75
N ALA A 165 -9.43 3.33 10.66
CA ALA A 165 -8.53 4.46 10.85
C ALA A 165 -8.48 4.89 12.32
N ASP A 166 -7.28 5.17 12.79
CA ASP A 166 -7.01 5.86 14.05
C ASP A 166 -6.55 7.28 13.73
N VAL A 167 -7.27 8.28 14.26
CA VAL A 167 -7.06 9.68 13.92
C VAL A 167 -6.98 10.56 15.16
N ILE A 168 -6.17 11.60 15.07
CA ILE A 168 -6.17 12.73 16.00
C ILE A 168 -6.57 13.96 15.20
N LEU A 169 -7.73 14.52 15.50
CA LEU A 169 -8.24 15.74 14.90
C LEU A 169 -8.36 16.81 15.98
N PHE A 170 -7.68 17.94 15.80
CA PHE A 170 -7.62 19.04 16.76
C PHE A 170 -7.23 18.60 18.18
N GLY A 171 -6.34 17.60 18.29
CA GLY A 171 -5.91 17.01 19.56
C GLY A 171 -6.90 16.02 20.17
N VAL A 172 -8.05 15.76 19.53
CA VAL A 172 -9.03 14.77 19.95
C VAL A 172 -8.77 13.46 19.20
N GLN A 173 -8.51 12.40 19.96
CA GLN A 173 -8.32 11.07 19.39
C GLN A 173 -9.68 10.43 19.06
N GLY A 174 -9.72 9.68 17.98
CA GLY A 174 -10.86 8.84 17.65
C GLY A 174 -10.45 7.71 16.74
N ASN A 175 -11.32 6.72 16.63
CA ASN A 175 -11.15 5.59 15.74
C ASN A 175 -12.45 5.30 15.01
N VAL A 176 -12.32 4.71 13.83
CA VAL A 176 -13.44 4.20 13.05
C VAL A 176 -13.06 2.86 12.45
N MET A 177 -14.01 1.94 12.44
CA MET A 177 -13.90 0.67 11.76
C MET A 177 -15.21 0.39 11.04
N ALA A 178 -15.11 0.11 9.74
CA ALA A 178 -16.19 -0.36 8.91
C ALA A 178 -15.75 -1.68 8.26
N SER A 179 -16.66 -2.64 8.19
CA SER A 179 -16.42 -3.89 7.46
C SER A 179 -17.70 -4.38 6.80
N MET A 180 -17.58 -5.00 5.65
CA MET A 180 -18.67 -5.67 4.94
C MET A 180 -18.20 -7.07 4.58
N ASP A 181 -18.98 -8.08 4.94
CA ASP A 181 -18.75 -9.47 4.57
C ASP A 181 -20.07 -10.10 4.07
N THR A 182 -20.08 -11.41 3.84
CA THR A 182 -21.28 -12.14 3.40
C THR A 182 -22.41 -12.16 4.44
N THR A 183 -22.13 -11.81 5.70
CA THR A 183 -23.10 -11.76 6.80
C THR A 183 -23.70 -10.37 6.99
N GLY A 184 -23.09 -9.32 6.44
CA GLY A 184 -23.62 -7.97 6.42
C GLY A 184 -22.57 -6.88 6.63
N PHE A 185 -23.05 -5.69 6.99
CA PHE A 185 -22.23 -4.50 7.24
C PHE A 185 -22.09 -4.25 8.75
N LYS A 186 -20.87 -3.96 9.20
CA LYS A 186 -20.54 -3.56 10.58
C LYS A 186 -19.87 -2.20 10.55
N LEU A 187 -20.28 -1.32 11.46
CA LEU A 187 -19.68 -0.02 11.69
C LEU A 187 -19.53 0.19 13.19
N SER A 188 -18.35 0.63 13.61
CA SER A 188 -18.06 1.02 14.98
C SER A 188 -17.06 2.16 14.97
N GLY A 189 -17.06 2.99 16.01
CA GLY A 189 -16.06 4.01 16.19
C GLY A 189 -16.17 4.63 17.57
N SER A 190 -15.12 5.31 18.00
CA SER A 190 -15.16 6.06 19.24
C SER A 190 -14.42 7.38 19.09
N ILE A 191 -14.78 8.35 19.91
CA ILE A 191 -14.11 9.63 20.00
C ILE A 191 -13.86 9.91 21.48
N ASP A 192 -12.60 10.22 21.79
CA ASP A 192 -12.18 10.60 23.12
C ASP A 192 -12.93 11.82 23.61
N LYS A 193 -13.04 11.88 24.94
CA LYS A 193 -13.73 12.98 25.60
C LYS A 193 -12.99 14.29 25.35
N PHE A 194 -13.69 15.28 24.81
CA PHE A 194 -13.15 16.62 24.61
C PHE A 194 -14.09 17.69 25.16
N GLN A 195 -13.53 18.87 25.42
CA GLN A 195 -14.25 19.99 26.02
C GLN A 195 -14.66 21.00 24.94
N LEU A 196 -15.95 21.35 24.93
CA LEU A 196 -16.54 22.43 24.14
C LEU A 196 -17.08 23.49 25.11
N GLY A 197 -16.20 24.41 25.52
CA GLY A 197 -16.52 25.40 26.55
C GLY A 197 -16.84 24.72 27.89
N PRO A 198 -18.05 24.90 28.47
CA PRO A 198 -18.44 24.23 29.71
C PRO A 198 -18.91 22.78 29.51
N PHE A 199 -19.06 22.31 28.27
CA PHE A 199 -19.62 21.00 27.96
C PHE A 199 -18.53 19.98 27.64
N SER A 200 -18.80 18.73 28.01
CA SER A 200 -17.93 17.60 27.71
C SER A 200 -18.62 16.63 26.77
N VAL A 201 -17.97 16.32 25.64
CA VAL A 201 -18.52 15.53 24.55
C VAL A 201 -17.67 14.29 24.36
N SER A 202 -18.31 13.12 24.25
CA SER A 202 -17.70 11.82 23.92
C SER A 202 -18.73 10.94 23.21
N GLY A 203 -18.29 9.95 22.42
CA GLY A 203 -19.19 9.03 21.71
C GLY A 203 -18.55 7.67 21.43
N SER A 204 -19.39 6.63 21.38
CA SER A 204 -19.04 5.23 21.13
C SER A 204 -20.16 4.53 20.35
#